data_AF-A0A7X3XP02-F1
#
_entry.id   AF-A0A7X3XP02-F1
#
_cell.length_a   1.000
_cell.length_b   1.000
_cell.length_c   1.000
_cell.angle_alpha   90.00
_cell.angle_beta   90.00
_cell.angle_gamma   90.00
#
_symmetry.space_group_name_H-M   'P 1'
#
loop_
_entity.id
_entity.type
_entity.pdbx_description
1 polymer ?
#
loop_
_entity_poly.entity_id
_entity_poly.type
_entity_poly.pdbx_seq_one_letter_code
_entity_poly.pdbx_strand_id
1 'polypeptide(L)'
;MVAVQSISTENQKTHELFAALKLLSPGTYLREGIDYIIQSKTGGLVVLGDTPEILKLTEGGFRINCPYTPTGLYELSKMDGAIILSEDVKRIVRANVTLRTSSTIPSNETGLRHRSADKFARQTEHIVLAVSRSRNTLTLYLKDQRYIFQEPPKSTWSYSSPNVPLDQGVSQSSLETPPYKPGTALSKMMATAEAQYILAALEENKWNIQRTAEALEVERSNLYRKMNRYGISRPSSMR
;
A
#
# COMPACT_ATOMS: atom_id res chain seq x y z
N MET A 1 -5.82 -28.64 -27.30
CA MET A 1 -5.78 -27.20 -27.63
C MET A 1 -6.21 -26.34 -26.43
N VAL A 2 -5.67 -26.58 -25.23
CA VAL A 2 -6.20 -26.03 -23.95
C VAL A 2 -5.19 -25.19 -23.14
N ALA A 3 -3.89 -25.22 -23.47
CA ALA A 3 -2.87 -24.54 -22.65
C ALA A 3 -2.68 -23.03 -22.95
N VAL A 4 -3.13 -22.53 -24.11
CA VAL A 4 -2.80 -21.15 -24.54
C VAL A 4 -3.71 -20.11 -23.89
N GLN A 5 -4.99 -20.39 -23.68
CA GLN A 5 -5.93 -19.45 -23.03
C GLN A 5 -5.68 -19.26 -21.52
N SER A 6 -5.18 -20.31 -20.84
CA SER A 6 -4.93 -20.28 -19.39
C SER A 6 -3.76 -19.35 -19.03
N ILE A 7 -2.68 -19.38 -19.81
CA ILE A 7 -1.47 -18.59 -19.56
C ILE A 7 -1.75 -17.08 -19.73
N SER A 8 -2.52 -16.69 -20.75
CA SER A 8 -2.88 -15.28 -20.99
C SER A 8 -3.72 -14.70 -19.86
N THR A 9 -4.63 -15.50 -19.30
CA THR A 9 -5.57 -15.07 -18.25
C THR A 9 -4.87 -14.93 -16.90
N GLU A 10 -3.96 -15.85 -16.57
CA GLU A 10 -3.13 -15.80 -15.35
C GLU A 10 -2.23 -14.54 -15.34
N ASN A 11 -1.62 -14.24 -16.50
CA ASN A 11 -0.75 -13.07 -16.65
C ASN A 11 -1.55 -11.75 -16.55
N GLN A 12 -2.76 -11.71 -17.10
CA GLN A 12 -3.66 -10.57 -16.99
C GLN A 12 -4.12 -10.32 -15.55
N LYS A 13 -4.55 -11.35 -14.83
CA LYS A 13 -4.93 -11.25 -13.40
C LYS A 13 -3.77 -10.72 -12.55
N THR A 14 -2.57 -11.23 -12.80
CA THR A 14 -1.35 -10.79 -12.11
C THR A 14 -1.07 -9.30 -12.37
N HIS A 15 -1.26 -8.86 -13.61
CA HIS A 15 -1.04 -7.46 -14.00
C HIS A 15 -2.05 -6.50 -13.33
N GLU A 16 -3.33 -6.86 -13.28
CA GLU A 16 -4.38 -6.07 -12.61
C GLU A 16 -4.13 -5.96 -11.11
N LEU A 17 -3.80 -7.07 -10.44
CA LEU A 17 -3.44 -7.05 -9.02
C LEU A 17 -2.21 -6.16 -8.79
N PHE A 18 -1.19 -6.27 -9.64
CA PHE A 18 0.01 -5.46 -9.53
C PHE A 18 -0.26 -3.96 -9.72
N ALA A 19 -1.14 -3.59 -10.65
CA ALA A 19 -1.60 -2.22 -10.82
C ALA A 19 -2.35 -1.71 -9.57
N ALA A 20 -3.21 -2.55 -8.97
CA ALA A 20 -3.91 -2.21 -7.75
C ALA A 20 -2.95 -2.05 -6.55
N LEU A 21 -1.92 -2.90 -6.45
CA LEU A 21 -0.87 -2.77 -5.44
C LEU A 21 -0.03 -1.49 -5.62
N LYS A 22 0.24 -1.08 -6.87
CA LYS A 22 0.87 0.20 -7.18
C LYS A 22 0.02 1.39 -6.72
N LEU A 23 -1.29 1.38 -7.00
CA LEU A 23 -2.23 2.41 -6.53
C LEU A 23 -2.28 2.54 -5.01
N LEU A 24 -1.98 1.46 -4.28
CA LEU A 24 -1.97 1.41 -2.82
C LEU A 24 -0.57 1.41 -2.21
N SER A 25 0.45 1.68 -3.03
CA SER A 25 1.83 1.74 -2.55
C SER A 25 2.03 2.97 -1.65
N PRO A 26 2.88 2.88 -0.61
CA PRO A 26 3.15 4.01 0.26
C PRO A 26 3.65 5.23 -0.52
N GLY A 27 3.13 6.41 -0.17
CA GLY A 27 3.44 7.68 -0.85
C GLY A 27 2.45 8.03 -1.97
N THR A 28 1.55 7.13 -2.35
CA THR A 28 0.40 7.48 -3.19
C THR A 28 -0.67 8.22 -2.40
N TYR A 29 -1.42 9.06 -3.09
CA TYR A 29 -2.47 9.90 -2.49
C TYR A 29 -3.65 9.07 -1.97
N LEU A 30 -3.97 7.95 -2.63
CA LEU A 30 -4.96 6.99 -2.13
C LEU A 30 -4.46 6.32 -0.84
N ARG A 31 -3.21 5.84 -0.84
CA ARG A 31 -2.65 5.16 0.32
C ARG A 31 -2.56 6.08 1.54
N GLU A 32 -2.23 7.34 1.37
CA GLU A 32 -2.22 8.32 2.46
C GLU A 32 -3.59 8.44 3.15
N GLY A 33 -4.67 8.56 2.37
CA GLY A 33 -6.03 8.61 2.92
C GLY A 33 -6.39 7.34 3.68
N ILE A 34 -6.04 6.17 3.13
CA ILE A 34 -6.24 4.87 3.80
C ILE A 34 -5.41 4.75 5.08
N ASP A 35 -4.18 5.26 5.10
CA ASP A 35 -3.32 5.24 6.29
C ASP A 35 -3.95 6.07 7.43
N TYR A 36 -4.63 7.19 7.14
CA TYR A 36 -5.40 7.94 8.15
C TYR A 36 -6.55 7.12 8.75
N ILE A 37 -7.25 6.32 7.93
CA ILE A 37 -8.32 5.41 8.42
C ILE A 37 -7.75 4.32 9.32
N ILE A 38 -6.61 3.73 8.92
CA ILE A 38 -5.92 2.70 9.72
C ILE A 38 -5.51 3.30 11.07
N GLN A 39 -4.74 4.40 11.06
CA GLN A 39 -4.17 5.01 12.27
C GLN A 39 -5.24 5.44 13.28
N SER A 40 -6.38 5.91 12.81
CA SER A 40 -7.50 6.34 13.66
C SER A 40 -8.39 5.20 14.16
N LYS A 41 -8.16 3.96 13.72
CA LYS A 41 -8.96 2.77 14.07
C LYS A 41 -10.46 2.95 13.83
N THR A 42 -10.86 3.73 12.83
CA THR A 42 -12.27 3.84 12.44
C THR A 42 -12.73 2.59 11.69
N GLY A 43 -11.83 1.98 10.91
CA GLY A 43 -12.20 0.99 9.90
C GLY A 43 -12.88 1.67 8.70
N GLY A 44 -13.08 0.94 7.60
CA GLY A 44 -13.65 1.54 6.41
C GLY A 44 -13.83 0.53 5.29
N LEU A 45 -14.76 0.81 4.39
CA LEU A 45 -15.04 0.01 3.20
C LEU A 45 -15.03 0.95 1.99
N VAL A 46 -14.12 0.74 1.06
CA VAL A 46 -13.92 1.64 -0.09
C VAL A 46 -13.97 0.83 -1.36
N VAL A 47 -14.77 1.26 -2.34
CA VAL A 47 -14.87 0.66 -3.68
C VAL A 47 -14.26 1.65 -4.67
N LEU A 48 -13.41 1.15 -5.56
CA LEU A 48 -12.85 1.95 -6.65
C LEU A 48 -13.64 1.64 -7.93
N GLY A 49 -14.22 2.68 -8.52
CA GLY A 49 -15.04 2.60 -9.72
C GLY A 49 -16.45 3.13 -9.48
N ASP A 50 -16.95 3.89 -10.45
CA ASP A 50 -18.28 4.49 -10.47
C ASP A 50 -19.07 4.08 -11.73
N THR A 51 -18.80 2.86 -12.21
CA THR A 51 -19.52 2.27 -13.34
C THR A 51 -21.02 2.15 -13.02
N PRO A 52 -21.90 2.17 -14.04
CA PRO A 52 -23.34 2.02 -13.85
C PRO A 52 -23.72 0.75 -13.07
N GLU A 53 -22.92 -0.32 -13.22
CA GLU A 53 -23.08 -1.55 -12.47
C GLU A 53 -22.87 -1.34 -10.95
N ILE A 54 -21.75 -0.73 -10.54
CA ILE A 54 -21.47 -0.41 -9.13
C ILE A 54 -22.57 0.49 -8.57
N LEU A 55 -22.97 1.51 -9.32
CA LEU A 55 -23.99 2.47 -8.87
C LEU A 55 -25.36 1.81 -8.68
N LYS A 56 -25.71 0.81 -9.50
CA LYS A 56 -26.95 0.02 -9.38
C LYS A 56 -26.91 -0.95 -8.19
N LEU A 57 -25.72 -1.41 -7.82
CA LEU A 57 -25.52 -2.32 -6.68
C LEU A 57 -25.27 -1.58 -5.35
N THR A 58 -25.43 -0.25 -5.31
CA THR A 58 -25.23 0.57 -4.11
C THR A 58 -26.52 1.29 -3.71
N GLU A 59 -27.01 0.98 -2.50
CA GLU A 59 -28.26 1.51 -1.95
C GLU A 59 -28.02 2.53 -0.83
N GLY A 60 -28.96 3.47 -0.66
CA GLY A 60 -28.89 4.50 0.37
C GLY A 60 -27.72 5.47 0.22
N GLY A 61 -27.26 6.02 1.36
CA GLY A 61 -26.13 6.94 1.44
C GLY A 61 -26.35 8.30 0.79
N PHE A 62 -25.24 9.02 0.58
CA PHE A 62 -25.22 10.37 0.04
C PHE A 62 -24.41 10.44 -1.24
N ARG A 63 -24.90 11.21 -2.22
CA ARG A 63 -24.10 11.62 -3.39
C ARG A 63 -23.20 12.78 -2.95
N ILE A 64 -21.90 12.53 -2.92
CA ILE A 64 -20.89 13.51 -2.51
C ILE A 64 -20.40 14.26 -3.73
N ASN A 65 -19.93 13.51 -4.73
CA ASN A 65 -19.43 14.00 -6.01
C ASN A 65 -18.44 15.18 -5.85
N CYS A 66 -17.43 15.00 -5.00
CA CYS A 66 -16.39 16.00 -4.75
C CYS A 66 -15.01 15.50 -5.21
N PRO A 67 -14.03 16.39 -5.45
CA PRO A 67 -12.64 15.99 -5.64
C PRO A 67 -12.11 15.16 -4.47
N TYR A 68 -11.30 14.16 -4.77
CA TYR A 68 -10.68 13.31 -3.77
C TYR A 68 -9.64 14.10 -2.97
N THR A 69 -9.68 13.94 -1.64
CA THR A 69 -8.61 14.34 -0.72
C THR A 69 -8.45 13.25 0.35
N PRO A 70 -7.23 12.98 0.85
CA PRO A 70 -6.98 12.04 1.94
C PRO A 70 -7.84 12.33 3.17
N THR A 71 -7.93 13.60 3.56
CA THR A 71 -8.77 14.04 4.69
C THR A 71 -10.24 13.82 4.41
N GLY A 72 -10.74 14.13 3.20
CA GLY A 72 -12.13 13.89 2.84
C GLY A 72 -12.51 12.41 2.88
N LEU A 73 -11.63 11.53 2.38
CA LEU A 73 -11.82 10.08 2.50
C LEU A 73 -11.87 9.65 3.98
N TYR A 74 -10.93 10.13 4.79
CA TYR A 74 -10.84 9.83 6.22
C TYR A 74 -12.06 10.30 7.01
N GLU A 75 -12.55 11.51 6.77
CA GLU A 75 -13.73 12.04 7.47
C GLU A 75 -14.98 11.23 7.12
N LEU A 76 -15.16 10.91 5.83
CA LEU A 76 -16.30 10.10 5.38
C LEU A 76 -16.21 8.65 5.87
N SER A 77 -15.01 8.11 6.11
CA SER A 77 -14.86 6.73 6.62
C SER A 77 -15.27 6.57 8.06
N LYS A 78 -15.48 7.67 8.80
CA LYS A 78 -16.05 7.65 10.15
C LYS A 78 -17.52 7.20 10.14
N MET A 79 -18.20 7.37 9.00
CA MET A 79 -19.56 6.90 8.81
C MET A 79 -19.60 5.37 8.66
N ASP A 80 -20.76 4.78 8.91
CA ASP A 80 -21.02 3.39 8.54
C ASP A 80 -21.19 3.25 7.02
N GLY A 81 -21.15 2.02 6.53
CA GLY A 81 -21.28 1.72 5.09
C GLY A 81 -19.99 1.85 4.28
N ALA A 82 -20.16 1.93 2.96
CA ALA A 82 -19.08 2.01 1.98
C ALA A 82 -18.95 3.42 1.37
N ILE A 83 -17.74 3.70 0.88
CA ILE A 83 -17.40 4.88 0.09
C ILE A 83 -17.10 4.42 -1.34
N ILE A 84 -17.67 5.12 -2.32
CA ILE A 84 -17.43 4.86 -3.74
C ILE A 84 -16.53 5.97 -4.27
N LEU A 85 -15.37 5.60 -4.81
CA LEU A 85 -14.45 6.49 -5.51
C LEU A 85 -14.59 6.32 -7.02
N SER A 86 -14.25 7.35 -7.79
CA SER A 86 -14.12 7.20 -9.24
C SER A 86 -13.01 6.21 -9.59
N GLU A 87 -13.06 5.61 -10.77
CA GLU A 87 -12.06 4.63 -11.23
C GLU A 87 -10.63 5.22 -11.25
N ASP A 88 -10.50 6.49 -11.61
CA ASP A 88 -9.24 7.24 -11.61
C ASP A 88 -8.84 7.81 -10.25
N VAL A 89 -9.64 7.54 -9.20
CA VAL A 89 -9.43 7.98 -7.81
C VAL A 89 -9.34 9.51 -7.66
N LYS A 90 -9.90 10.27 -8.61
CA LYS A 90 -9.93 11.74 -8.52
C LYS A 90 -11.14 12.29 -7.80
N ARG A 91 -12.17 11.47 -7.54
CA ARG A 91 -13.42 11.91 -6.93
C ARG A 91 -13.93 10.93 -5.89
N ILE A 92 -14.58 11.48 -4.86
CA ILE A 92 -15.44 10.73 -3.95
C ILE A 92 -16.86 10.88 -4.47
N VAL A 93 -17.44 9.79 -4.96
CA VAL A 93 -18.72 9.78 -5.68
C VAL A 93 -19.88 9.64 -4.71
N ARG A 94 -19.82 8.63 -3.82
CA ARG A 94 -20.84 8.38 -2.79
C ARG A 94 -20.18 7.98 -1.47
N ALA A 95 -20.89 8.21 -0.37
CA ALA A 95 -20.50 7.75 0.96
C ALA A 95 -21.71 7.23 1.74
N ASN A 96 -21.46 6.44 2.79
CA ASN A 96 -22.49 5.79 3.61
C ASN A 96 -23.47 4.93 2.79
N VAL A 97 -22.97 4.28 1.73
CA VAL A 97 -23.80 3.40 0.90
C VAL A 97 -23.72 1.96 1.40
N THR A 98 -24.81 1.21 1.20
CA THR A 98 -24.82 -0.23 1.45
C THR A 98 -24.53 -0.97 0.15
N LEU A 99 -23.59 -1.93 0.19
CA LEU A 99 -23.26 -2.77 -0.96
C LEU A 99 -24.22 -3.95 -1.05
N ARG A 100 -24.97 -4.03 -2.16
CA ARG A 100 -25.79 -5.21 -2.46
C ARG A 100 -24.90 -6.31 -3.03
N THR A 101 -24.90 -7.46 -2.38
CA THR A 101 -24.14 -8.64 -2.82
C THR A 101 -25.09 -9.82 -2.98
N SER A 102 -24.85 -10.65 -4.00
CA SER A 102 -25.62 -11.87 -4.20
C SER A 102 -25.34 -12.90 -3.09
N SER A 103 -26.38 -13.58 -2.62
CA SER A 103 -26.24 -14.68 -1.67
C SER A 103 -25.51 -15.89 -2.26
N THR A 104 -25.56 -16.07 -3.59
CA THR A 104 -24.95 -17.18 -4.32
C THR A 104 -23.43 -17.11 -4.39
N ILE A 105 -22.83 -15.93 -4.21
CA ILE A 105 -21.38 -15.75 -4.24
C ILE A 105 -20.80 -16.23 -2.90
N PRO A 106 -19.92 -17.25 -2.89
CA PRO A 106 -19.29 -17.73 -1.67
C PRO A 106 -18.28 -16.71 -1.14
N SER A 107 -18.01 -16.75 0.16
CA SER A 107 -16.96 -15.95 0.81
C SER A 107 -16.50 -16.68 2.06
N ASN A 108 -15.19 -16.82 2.23
CA ASN A 108 -14.57 -17.40 3.42
C ASN A 108 -14.18 -16.33 4.46
N GLU A 109 -14.46 -15.06 4.18
CA GLU A 109 -14.15 -13.96 5.09
C GLU A 109 -15.01 -13.98 6.36
N THR A 110 -14.41 -13.48 7.45
CA THR A 110 -15.10 -13.30 8.73
C THR A 110 -15.44 -11.82 8.95
N GLY A 111 -16.66 -11.57 9.44
CA GLY A 111 -17.18 -10.22 9.68
C GLY A 111 -17.92 -9.63 8.46
N LEU A 112 -18.95 -8.81 8.74
CA LEU A 112 -19.85 -8.28 7.72
C LEU A 112 -19.11 -7.48 6.64
N ARG A 113 -18.17 -6.60 7.04
CA ARG A 113 -17.44 -5.74 6.12
C ARG A 113 -16.55 -6.51 5.14
N HIS A 114 -15.75 -7.45 5.65
CA HIS A 114 -14.86 -8.26 4.81
C HIS A 114 -15.67 -9.20 3.91
N ARG A 115 -16.76 -9.79 4.41
CA ARG A 115 -17.68 -10.60 3.59
C ARG A 115 -18.32 -9.79 2.46
N SER A 116 -18.80 -8.58 2.75
CA SER A 116 -19.35 -7.70 1.73
C SER A 116 -18.29 -7.29 0.72
N ALA A 117 -17.06 -6.98 1.17
CA ALA A 117 -15.96 -6.62 0.28
C ALA A 117 -15.59 -7.75 -0.69
N ASP A 118 -15.37 -8.96 -0.19
CA ASP A 118 -15.03 -10.15 -0.98
C ASP A 118 -16.13 -10.46 -2.01
N LYS A 119 -17.39 -10.54 -1.55
CA LYS A 119 -18.52 -10.82 -2.45
C LYS A 119 -18.71 -9.74 -3.51
N PHE A 120 -18.57 -8.47 -3.14
CA PHE A 120 -18.76 -7.36 -4.08
C PHE A 120 -17.63 -7.31 -5.12
N ALA A 121 -16.38 -7.54 -4.71
CA ALA A 121 -15.24 -7.64 -5.63
C ALA A 121 -15.35 -8.82 -6.59
N ARG A 122 -15.86 -9.98 -6.12
CA ARG A 122 -16.17 -11.13 -6.98
C ARG A 122 -17.30 -10.87 -7.95
N GLN A 123 -18.32 -10.13 -7.52
CA GLN A 123 -19.51 -9.86 -8.33
C GLN A 123 -19.24 -8.85 -9.44
N THR A 124 -18.52 -7.78 -9.10
CA THR A 124 -18.31 -6.63 -9.99
C THR A 124 -16.96 -6.68 -10.70
N GLU A 125 -16.03 -7.51 -10.24
CA GLU A 125 -14.64 -7.55 -10.71
C GLU A 125 -13.83 -6.25 -10.47
N HIS A 126 -14.32 -5.37 -9.59
CA HIS A 126 -13.64 -4.13 -9.22
C HIS A 126 -12.88 -4.26 -7.90
N ILE A 127 -11.96 -3.30 -7.65
CA ILE A 127 -11.17 -3.24 -6.43
C ILE A 127 -12.06 -2.80 -5.26
N VAL A 128 -12.07 -3.61 -4.21
CA VAL A 128 -12.71 -3.28 -2.93
C VAL A 128 -11.70 -3.38 -1.80
N LEU A 129 -11.64 -2.33 -0.99
CA LEU A 129 -10.72 -2.18 0.13
C LEU A 129 -11.49 -2.26 1.44
N ALA A 130 -11.05 -3.14 2.34
CA ALA A 130 -11.58 -3.23 3.68
C ALA A 130 -10.48 -2.90 4.70
N VAL A 131 -10.72 -1.87 5.50
CA VAL A 131 -9.90 -1.53 6.66
C VAL A 131 -10.55 -2.12 7.92
N SER A 132 -9.81 -3.00 8.59
CA SER A 132 -10.23 -3.65 9.81
C SER A 132 -9.92 -2.79 11.04
N ARG A 133 -10.96 -2.44 11.80
CA ARG A 133 -10.82 -1.69 13.06
C ARG A 133 -10.02 -2.47 14.11
N SER A 134 -10.31 -3.76 14.29
CA SER A 134 -9.70 -4.58 15.34
C SER A 134 -8.29 -5.05 14.99
N ARG A 135 -8.04 -5.33 13.71
CA ARG A 135 -6.73 -5.85 13.26
C ARG A 135 -5.76 -4.76 12.82
N ASN A 136 -6.23 -3.52 12.66
CA ASN A 136 -5.43 -2.42 12.14
C ASN A 136 -4.78 -2.74 10.78
N THR A 137 -5.48 -3.50 9.95
CA THR A 137 -4.98 -3.96 8.64
C THR A 137 -5.87 -3.48 7.50
N LEU A 138 -5.24 -3.23 6.36
CA LEU A 138 -5.89 -3.05 5.07
C LEU A 138 -5.91 -4.39 4.33
N THR A 139 -7.07 -4.75 3.79
CA THR A 139 -7.24 -5.86 2.87
C THR A 139 -7.78 -5.36 1.53
N LEU A 140 -7.14 -5.73 0.44
CA LEU A 140 -7.63 -5.56 -0.93
C LEU A 140 -8.31 -6.85 -1.39
N TYR A 141 -9.45 -6.70 -2.05
CA TYR A 141 -10.17 -7.74 -2.77
C TYR A 141 -10.29 -7.31 -4.24
N LEU A 142 -9.99 -8.23 -5.15
CA LEU A 142 -10.14 -8.03 -6.59
C LEU A 142 -10.48 -9.38 -7.22
N LYS A 143 -11.66 -9.51 -7.82
CA LYS A 143 -12.15 -10.78 -8.37
C LYS A 143 -12.08 -11.88 -7.30
N ASP A 144 -11.35 -12.96 -7.56
CA ASP A 144 -11.11 -14.08 -6.64
C ASP A 144 -9.86 -13.91 -5.76
N GLN A 145 -9.12 -12.80 -5.91
CA GLN A 145 -7.87 -12.53 -5.22
C GLN A 145 -8.07 -11.68 -3.96
N ARG A 146 -7.25 -11.95 -2.95
CA ARG A 146 -7.18 -11.16 -1.72
C ARG A 146 -5.72 -10.88 -1.35
N TYR A 147 -5.43 -9.64 -1.01
CA TYR A 147 -4.12 -9.24 -0.50
C TYR A 147 -4.27 -8.49 0.83
N ILE A 148 -3.59 -8.97 1.89
CA ILE A 148 -3.52 -8.26 3.17
C ILE A 148 -2.22 -7.46 3.20
N PHE A 149 -2.34 -6.16 3.40
CA PHE A 149 -1.19 -5.31 3.62
C PHE A 149 -0.67 -5.54 5.03
N GLN A 150 0.53 -6.11 5.12
CA GLN A 150 1.27 -6.20 6.37
C GLN A 150 2.04 -4.89 6.55
N GLU A 151 1.85 -4.21 7.68
CA GLU A 151 2.86 -3.27 8.14
C GLU A 151 4.13 -4.08 8.44
N PRO A 152 5.32 -3.65 7.98
CA PRO A 152 6.55 -4.18 8.55
C PRO A 152 6.49 -3.94 10.06
N PRO A 153 6.90 -4.91 10.90
CA PRO A 153 6.91 -4.72 12.34
C PRO A 153 7.60 -3.40 12.66
N LYS A 154 6.94 -2.53 13.44
CA LYS A 154 7.59 -1.34 13.98
C LYS A 154 8.82 -1.83 14.71
N SER A 155 9.99 -1.58 14.17
CA SER A 155 11.23 -1.96 14.80
C SER A 155 11.39 -1.11 16.05
N THR A 156 10.96 -1.64 17.19
CA THR A 156 11.41 -1.17 18.50
C THR A 156 12.86 -1.60 18.63
N TRP A 157 13.78 -0.86 17.99
CA TRP A 157 15.19 -1.01 18.28
C TRP A 157 15.41 -0.45 19.69
N SER A 158 15.41 -1.31 20.71
CA SER A 158 16.28 -1.05 21.86
C SER A 158 17.69 -1.46 21.42
N TYR A 159 18.56 -0.47 21.21
CA TYR A 159 19.98 -0.73 21.03
C TYR A 159 20.53 -1.43 22.28
N SER A 160 20.69 -2.75 22.23
CA SER A 160 21.75 -3.43 22.96
C SER A 160 22.80 -3.79 21.93
N SER A 161 23.87 -3.00 21.89
CA SER A 161 25.02 -3.23 21.00
C SER A 161 25.53 -4.68 21.15
N PRO A 162 25.50 -5.51 20.10
CA PRO A 162 26.26 -6.73 20.10
C PRO A 162 27.73 -6.34 19.88
N ASN A 163 28.55 -6.62 20.88
CA ASN A 163 30.00 -6.53 20.76
C ASN A 163 30.44 -7.63 19.76
N VAL A 164 30.69 -7.26 18.50
CA VAL A 164 31.27 -8.16 17.50
C VAL A 164 32.76 -7.84 17.41
N PRO A 165 33.66 -8.79 17.72
CA PRO A 165 35.10 -8.56 17.59
C PRO A 165 35.48 -8.29 16.13
N LEU A 166 36.37 -7.32 15.96
CA LEU A 166 36.96 -6.93 14.68
C LEU A 166 37.92 -8.03 14.22
N ASP A 167 37.53 -8.86 13.25
CA ASP A 167 38.47 -9.75 12.57
C ASP A 167 39.06 -9.04 11.33
N GLN A 168 40.37 -9.19 11.19
CA GLN A 168 41.24 -8.45 10.28
C GLN A 168 41.37 -9.17 8.94
N GLY A 169 41.19 -8.41 7.85
CA GLY A 169 41.90 -8.63 6.60
C GLY A 169 41.21 -9.47 5.53
N VAL A 170 40.61 -8.79 4.53
CA VAL A 170 40.72 -9.18 3.12
C VAL A 170 40.73 -7.92 2.24
N SER A 171 41.73 -7.85 1.37
CA SER A 171 42.08 -6.78 0.43
C SER A 171 41.06 -6.56 -0.71
N GLN A 172 41.11 -5.35 -1.28
CA GLN A 172 40.29 -4.85 -2.40
C GLN A 172 40.41 -5.67 -3.71
N SER A 173 39.29 -5.91 -4.41
CA SER A 173 39.15 -5.68 -5.86
C SER A 173 37.69 -5.81 -6.36
N SER A 174 37.24 -4.71 -6.98
CA SER A 174 36.48 -4.59 -8.25
C SER A 174 35.22 -5.43 -8.54
N LEU A 175 34.07 -4.74 -8.48
CA LEU A 175 32.86 -4.79 -9.33
C LEU A 175 32.04 -6.11 -9.48
N GLU A 176 30.77 -5.96 -9.10
CA GLU A 176 29.57 -6.59 -9.64
C GLU A 176 29.27 -8.05 -9.25
N THR A 177 28.56 -8.20 -8.12
CA THR A 177 27.50 -9.20 -8.03
C THR A 177 26.16 -8.49 -7.84
N PRO A 178 25.15 -8.71 -8.70
CA PRO A 178 23.80 -8.21 -8.43
C PRO A 178 23.34 -8.77 -7.07
N PRO A 179 22.54 -8.02 -6.28
CA PRO A 179 22.24 -8.36 -4.88
C PRO A 179 21.24 -9.52 -4.78
N TYR A 180 21.29 -10.50 -5.69
CA TYR A 180 20.45 -11.68 -5.66
C TYR A 180 21.05 -12.72 -4.73
N LYS A 181 20.55 -12.73 -3.49
CA LYS A 181 20.71 -13.88 -2.59
C LYS A 181 19.44 -14.73 -2.70
N PRO A 182 19.50 -15.93 -3.34
CA PRO A 182 18.34 -16.81 -3.42
C PRO A 182 17.86 -17.14 -1.99
N GLY A 183 16.54 -17.03 -1.78
CA GLY A 183 15.91 -17.18 -0.46
C GLY A 183 15.58 -15.86 0.26
N THR A 184 15.97 -14.71 -0.29
CA THR A 184 15.49 -13.40 0.18
C THR A 184 14.27 -12.97 -0.64
N ALA A 185 13.19 -12.57 0.04
CA ALA A 185 11.99 -12.07 -0.64
C ALA A 185 12.34 -10.83 -1.47
N LEU A 186 11.84 -10.75 -2.71
CA LEU A 186 12.09 -9.64 -3.64
C LEU A 186 11.81 -8.26 -3.03
N SER A 187 10.79 -8.18 -2.18
CA SER A 187 10.45 -6.98 -1.39
C SER A 187 11.61 -6.50 -0.51
N LYS A 188 12.32 -7.42 0.13
CA LYS A 188 13.48 -7.12 0.98
C LYS A 188 14.66 -6.59 0.14
N MET A 189 14.84 -7.11 -1.07
CA MET A 189 15.89 -6.65 -1.98
C MET A 189 15.64 -5.23 -2.49
N MET A 190 14.40 -4.92 -2.88
CA MET A 190 14.03 -3.58 -3.31
C MET A 190 14.21 -2.55 -2.17
N ALA A 191 13.80 -2.91 -0.96
CA ALA A 191 13.99 -2.06 0.22
C ALA A 191 15.48 -1.79 0.53
N THR A 192 16.34 -2.80 0.40
CA THR A 192 17.79 -2.61 0.61
C THR A 192 18.42 -1.73 -0.46
N ALA A 193 18.02 -1.89 -1.73
CA ALA A 193 18.53 -1.08 -2.82
C ALA A 193 18.09 0.39 -2.68
N GLU A 194 16.83 0.62 -2.33
CA GLU A 194 16.31 1.97 -2.11
C GLU A 194 17.01 2.67 -0.93
N ALA A 195 17.23 1.95 0.18
CA ALA A 195 17.94 2.48 1.34
C ALA A 195 19.40 2.85 1.00
N GLN A 196 20.10 2.01 0.25
CA GLN A 196 21.48 2.26 -0.20
C GLN A 196 21.57 3.50 -1.09
N TYR A 197 20.63 3.66 -2.03
CA TYR A 197 20.59 4.81 -2.92
C TYR A 197 20.37 6.13 -2.17
N ILE A 198 19.44 6.13 -1.21
CA ILE A 198 19.18 7.30 -0.35
C ILE A 198 20.42 7.65 0.49
N LEU A 199 21.11 6.66 1.04
CA LEU A 199 22.29 6.88 1.86
C LEU A 199 23.45 7.46 1.04
N ALA A 200 23.70 6.92 -0.16
CA ALA A 200 24.70 7.46 -1.08
C ALA A 200 24.40 8.93 -1.45
N ALA A 201 23.14 9.22 -1.79
CA ALA A 201 22.72 10.59 -2.13
C ALA A 201 22.83 11.56 -0.95
N LEU A 202 22.55 11.10 0.28
CA LEU A 202 22.73 11.90 1.50
C LEU A 202 24.20 12.20 1.77
N GLU A 203 25.09 11.22 1.58
CA GLU A 203 26.54 11.41 1.77
C GLU A 203 27.12 12.39 0.75
N GLU A 204 26.77 12.24 -0.53
CA GLU A 204 27.19 13.12 -1.61
C GLU A 204 26.75 14.59 -1.37
N ASN A 205 25.54 14.77 -0.84
CA ASN A 205 24.99 16.07 -0.50
C ASN A 205 25.35 16.55 0.93
N LYS A 206 26.33 15.93 1.59
CA LYS A 206 26.80 16.29 2.94
C LYS A 206 25.66 16.37 3.97
N TRP A 207 24.69 15.47 3.86
CA TRP A 207 23.50 15.39 4.69
C TRP A 207 22.57 16.62 4.61
N ASN A 208 22.68 17.43 3.54
CA ASN A 208 21.72 18.49 3.26
C ASN A 208 20.42 17.90 2.70
N ILE A 209 19.41 17.80 3.56
CA ILE A 209 18.14 17.15 3.23
C ILE A 209 17.41 17.83 2.06
N GLN A 210 17.47 19.15 1.95
CA GLN A 210 16.82 19.88 0.86
C GLN A 210 17.46 19.55 -0.49
N ARG A 211 18.79 19.64 -0.57
CA ARG A 211 19.53 19.30 -1.79
C ARG A 211 19.42 17.83 -2.16
N THR A 212 19.38 16.95 -1.16
CA THR A 212 19.21 15.51 -1.39
C THR A 212 17.81 15.19 -1.93
N ALA A 213 16.77 15.87 -1.42
CA ALA A 213 15.41 15.70 -1.91
C ALA A 213 15.27 16.18 -3.37
N GLU A 214 15.91 17.30 -3.71
CA GLU A 214 16.01 17.82 -5.08
C GLU A 214 16.77 16.84 -6.01
N ALA A 215 17.92 16.32 -5.58
CA ALA A 215 18.72 15.38 -6.35
C ALA A 215 18.03 14.03 -6.59
N LEU A 216 17.14 13.62 -5.69
CA LEU A 216 16.35 12.40 -5.79
C LEU A 216 14.98 12.61 -6.45
N GLU A 217 14.66 13.83 -6.89
CA GLU A 217 13.36 14.23 -7.45
C GLU A 217 12.15 13.85 -6.57
N VAL A 218 12.32 13.93 -5.24
CA VAL A 218 11.26 13.62 -4.26
C VAL A 218 10.98 14.80 -3.36
N GLU A 219 9.75 14.93 -2.89
CA GLU A 219 9.47 15.92 -1.85
C GLU A 219 10.29 15.66 -0.57
N ARG A 220 10.73 16.73 0.07
CA ARG A 220 11.46 16.69 1.34
C ARG A 220 10.70 15.90 2.42
N SER A 221 9.38 16.05 2.48
CA SER A 221 8.49 15.32 3.40
C SER A 221 8.56 13.80 3.17
N ASN A 222 8.65 13.37 1.91
CA ASN A 222 8.80 11.98 1.52
C ASN A 222 10.19 11.44 1.83
N LEU A 223 11.24 12.22 1.59
CA LEU A 223 12.60 11.83 1.95
C LEU A 223 12.71 11.53 3.45
N TYR A 224 12.14 12.37 4.32
CA TYR A 224 12.08 12.10 5.77
C TYR A 224 11.35 10.79 6.10
N ARG A 225 10.21 10.51 5.46
CA ARG A 225 9.47 9.25 5.66
C ARG A 225 10.31 8.05 5.24
N LYS A 226 11.03 8.13 4.11
CA LYS A 226 11.92 7.07 3.63
C LYS A 226 13.13 6.89 4.55
N MET A 227 13.76 7.97 5.00
CA MET A 227 14.84 7.94 6.00
C MET A 227 14.39 7.27 7.30
N ASN A 228 13.22 7.64 7.83
CA ASN A 228 12.66 7.04 9.04
C ASN A 228 12.32 5.55 8.82
N ARG A 229 11.77 5.19 7.65
CA ARG A 229 11.45 3.80 7.29
C ARG A 229 12.69 2.90 7.24
N TYR A 230 13.81 3.44 6.75
CA TYR A 230 15.07 2.70 6.60
C TYR A 230 16.05 2.92 7.76
N GLY A 231 15.69 3.68 8.79
CA GLY A 231 16.56 3.96 9.93
C GLY A 231 17.78 4.83 9.59
N ILE A 232 17.74 5.56 8.48
CA ILE A 232 18.86 6.38 8.00
C ILE A 232 18.90 7.67 8.83
N SER A 233 19.92 7.79 9.68
CA SER A 233 20.13 8.95 10.56
C SER A 233 21.52 9.52 10.37
N ARG A 234 21.66 10.85 10.53
CA ARG A 234 22.96 11.52 10.40
C ARG A 234 23.92 10.98 11.44
N PRO A 235 25.11 10.49 11.04
CA PRO A 235 26.10 9.96 11.97
C PRO A 235 26.51 11.03 12.97
N SER A 236 26.60 10.63 14.24
CA SER A 236 26.91 11.51 15.37
C SER A 236 28.25 12.24 15.24
N SER A 237 29.17 11.71 14.41
CA SER A 237 30.47 12.31 14.08
C SER A 237 30.40 13.53 13.15
N MET A 238 29.25 13.81 12.54
CA MET A 238 29.04 14.94 11.63
C MET A 238 28.09 16.02 12.21
N ARG A 239 27.76 15.99 13.51
CA ARG A 239 26.96 17.06 14.14
C ARG A 239 27.75 18.34 14.33
#